data_AF-A0AAU3KK95-F1
#
_entry.id   AF-A0AAU3KK95-F1
#
_cell.length_a   1.000
_cell.length_b   1.000
_cell.length_c   1.000
_cell.angle_alpha   90.00
_cell.angle_beta   90.00
_cell.angle_gamma   90.00
#
_symmetry.space_group_name_H-M   'P 1'
#
loop_
_entity.id
_entity.type
_entity.pdbx_description
1 polymer ?
#
loop_
_entity_poly.entity_id
_entity_poly.type
_entity_poly.pdbx_seq_one_letter_code
_entity_poly.pdbx_strand_id
1 'polypeptide(L)' 'MTVSRTVLDVDDDLLAQAAKILGTSKKVATVNAALADVVRRRQREEFAEWVKAGGLADDTAPDER' A
#
# COMPACT_ATOMS: atom_id res chain seq x y z
N MET A 1 -10.85 10.08 5.06
CA MET A 1 -11.12 8.74 4.48
C MET A 1 -12.51 8.32 4.91
N THR A 2 -13.42 8.09 3.96
CA THR A 2 -14.75 7.54 4.22
C THR A 2 -14.69 6.02 4.19
N VAL A 3 -15.35 5.36 5.14
CA VAL A 3 -15.49 3.90 5.17
C VAL A 3 -16.95 3.58 4.85
N SER A 4 -17.18 2.73 3.85
CA SER A 4 -18.50 2.20 3.52
C SER A 4 -18.68 0.81 4.11
N ARG A 5 -19.91 0.45 4.50
CA ARG A 5 -20.23 -0.91 4.93
C ARG A 5 -20.52 -1.79 3.72
N THR A 6 -19.73 -2.84 3.55
CA THR A 6 -19.85 -3.81 2.46
C THR A 6 -20.09 -5.19 3.05
N VAL A 7 -21.07 -5.93 2.52
CA VAL A 7 -21.31 -7.35 2.85
C VAL A 7 -20.71 -8.17 1.72
N LEU A 8 -19.71 -9.00 2.03
CA LEU A 8 -19.04 -9.87 1.07
C LEU A 8 -18.55 -11.14 1.77
N ASP A 9 -18.48 -12.23 1.03
CA ASP A 9 -17.91 -13.48 1.51
C ASP A 9 -16.39 -13.45 1.37
N VAL A 10 -15.69 -13.88 2.42
CA VAL A 10 -14.23 -13.93 2.47
C VAL A 10 -13.81 -15.32 2.91
N ASP A 11 -12.74 -15.83 2.32
CA ASP A 11 -12.07 -17.04 2.81
C ASP A 11 -11.49 -16.77 4.21
N ASP A 12 -12.07 -17.41 5.22
CA ASP A 12 -11.72 -17.20 6.62
C ASP A 12 -10.32 -17.73 6.97
N ASP A 13 -9.84 -18.76 6.27
CA ASP A 13 -8.49 -19.31 6.47
C ASP A 13 -7.44 -18.38 5.90
N LEU A 14 -7.68 -17.83 4.70
CA LEU A 14 -6.81 -16.81 4.11
C LEU A 14 -6.81 -15.54 4.96
N LEU A 15 -7.99 -15.12 5.46
CA LEU A 15 -8.12 -13.97 6.33
C LEU A 15 -7.35 -14.15 7.64
N ALA A 16 -7.39 -15.35 8.24
CA ALA A 16 -6.63 -15.66 9.44
C ALA A 16 -5.12 -15.63 9.19
N GLN A 17 -4.65 -16.13 8.05
CA GLN A 17 -3.24 -16.05 7.66
C GLN A 17 -2.80 -14.60 7.46
N ALA A 18 -3.58 -13.81 6.73
CA ALA A 18 -3.33 -12.39 6.57
C ALA A 18 -3.30 -11.65 7.92
N ALA A 19 -4.22 -12.00 8.84
CA ALA A 19 -4.26 -11.40 10.17
C ALA A 19 -2.98 -11.64 10.97
N LYS A 20 -2.42 -12.86 10.89
CA LYS A 20 -1.12 -13.21 11.51
C LYS A 20 0.03 -12.43 10.89
N ILE A 21 0.10 -12.36 9.56
CA ILE A 21 1.16 -11.64 8.83
C ILE A 21 1.11 -10.14 9.15
N LEU A 22 -0.09 -9.57 9.21
CA LEU A 22 -0.32 -8.14 9.40
C LEU A 22 -0.40 -7.73 10.88
N GLY A 23 -0.35 -8.69 11.82
CA GLY A 23 -0.46 -8.42 13.27
C GLY A 23 -1.82 -7.84 13.68
N THR A 24 -2.90 -8.25 13.03
CA THR A 24 -4.25 -7.73 13.29
C THR A 24 -5.15 -8.77 13.95
N SER A 25 -6.16 -8.33 14.71
CA SER A 25 -7.07 -9.21 15.46
C SER A 25 -8.54 -9.12 15.03
N LYS A 26 -8.92 -8.10 14.25
CA LYS A 26 -10.29 -7.90 13.77
C LYS A 26 -10.34 -8.08 12.25
N LYS A 27 -11.33 -8.82 11.74
CA LYS A 27 -11.55 -9.05 10.29
C LYS A 27 -11.47 -7.75 9.47
N VAL A 28 -12.20 -6.70 9.90
CA VAL A 28 -12.19 -5.38 9.22
C VAL A 28 -10.80 -4.73 9.24
N ALA A 29 -10.06 -4.85 10.36
CA ALA A 29 -8.70 -4.31 10.44
C ALA A 29 -7.76 -5.06 9.50
N THR A 30 -7.88 -6.38 9.42
CA THR A 30 -7.10 -7.22 8.49
C THR A 30 -7.37 -6.84 7.04
N VAL A 31 -8.64 -6.71 6.64
CA VAL A 31 -9.01 -6.32 5.27
C VAL A 31 -8.47 -4.92 4.93
N ASN A 32 -8.68 -3.94 5.79
CA ASN A 32 -8.19 -2.58 5.55
C ASN A 32 -6.66 -2.51 5.50
N ALA A 33 -5.96 -3.25 6.37
CA ALA A 33 -4.50 -3.32 6.37
C ALA A 33 -3.97 -4.00 5.10
N ALA A 34 -4.61 -5.09 4.66
CA ALA A 34 -4.25 -5.79 3.41
C ALA A 34 -4.42 -4.87 2.19
N LEU A 35 -5.54 -4.16 2.10
CA LEU A 35 -5.79 -3.19 1.02
C LEU A 35 -4.75 -2.05 1.02
N ALA A 36 -4.44 -1.51 2.20
CA ALA A 36 -3.41 -0.48 2.34
C ALA A 36 -2.03 -1.00 1.92
N ASP A 37 -1.68 -2.23 2.26
CA ASP A 37 -0.41 -2.84 1.90
C ASP A 37 -0.28 -3.06 0.37
N VAL A 38 -1.35 -3.52 -0.29
CA VAL A 38 -1.40 -3.64 -1.77
C VAL A 38 -1.16 -2.29 -2.43
N VAL A 39 -1.86 -1.25 -1.98
CA VAL A 39 -1.71 0.11 -2.52
C VAL A 39 -0.28 0.62 -2.32
N ARG A 40 0.30 0.42 -1.13
CA ARG A 40 1.68 0.82 -0.85
C ARG A 40 2.70 0.05 -1.68
N ARG A 41 2.50 -1.25 -1.90
CA ARG A 41 3.37 -2.06 -2.78
C ARG A 41 3.37 -1.49 -4.19
N ARG A 42 2.19 -1.22 -4.74
CA ARG A 42 2.05 -0.63 -6.07
C ARG A 42 2.71 0.73 -6.19
N GLN A 43 2.52 1.62 -5.20
CA GLN A 43 3.18 2.93 -5.19
C GLN A 43 4.71 2.83 -5.14
N ARG A 44 5.26 1.87 -4.37
CA ARG A 44 6.71 1.64 -4.34
C ARG A 44 7.25 1.15 -5.68
N GLU A 45 6.51 0.29 -6.38
CA GLU A 45 6.86 -0.16 -7.73
C GLU A 45 6.82 1.00 -8.73
N GLU A 46 5.74 1.80 -8.74
CA GLU A 46 5.63 2.97 -9.61
C GLU A 46 6.74 3.99 -9.34
N PHE A 47 7.04 4.24 -8.07
CA PHE A 47 8.16 5.11 -7.70
C PHE A 47 9.49 4.55 -8.19
N ALA A 48 9.75 3.26 -8.01
CA ALA A 48 10.98 2.63 -8.50
C ALA A 48 11.12 2.72 -10.02
N GLU A 49 10.03 2.55 -10.78
CA GLU A 49 10.04 2.73 -12.24
C GLU A 49 10.27 4.18 -12.64
N TRP A 50 9.64 5.14 -11.96
CA TRP A 50 9.87 6.56 -12.18
C TRP A 50 11.33 6.97 -11.90
N VAL A 51 11.92 6.44 -10.84
CA VAL A 51 13.35 6.62 -10.52
C VAL A 51 14.23 6.10 -11.67
N LYS A 52 13.97 4.88 -12.17
CA LYS A 52 14.72 4.30 -13.30
C LYS A 52 14.57 5.11 -14.58
N ALA A 53 13.43 5.76 -14.79
CA ALA A 53 13.16 6.63 -15.93
C ALA A 53 13.87 8.01 -15.82
N GLY A 54 14.69 8.23 -14.79
CA GLY A 54 15.43 9.46 -14.60
C GLY A 54 14.68 10.53 -13.80
N GLY A 55 13.58 10.17 -13.13
CA GLY A 55 12.77 11.12 -12.37
C GLY A 55 13.50 11.81 -11.21
N LEU A 56 14.57 11.22 -10.67
CA LEU A 56 15.41 11.83 -9.63
C LEU A 56 16.40 12.88 -10.18
N ALA A 57 16.51 13.05 -11.49
CA ALA A 57 17.43 14.02 -12.08
C ALA A 57 16.77 15.40 -12.18
N ASP A 58 16.59 16.08 -11.04
CA ASP A 58 16.67 17.54 -10.95
C ASP A 58 16.89 17.99 -9.48
N ASP A 59 17.52 19.14 -9.29
CA ASP A 59 17.88 19.84 -8.01
C ASP A 59 19.34 19.77 -7.52
N THR A 60 20.35 19.59 -8.40
CA THR A 60 21.73 20.01 -8.06
C THR A 60 22.33 21.04 -9.02
N ALA A 61 21.52 21.69 -9.86
CA ALA A 61 21.97 22.91 -10.52
C ALA A 61 22.09 24.02 -9.45
N PRO A 62 23.27 24.63 -9.25
CA PRO A 62 23.40 25.77 -8.35
C PRO A 62 22.47 26.89 -8.81
N ASP A 63 21.69 27.46 -7.89
CA ASP A 63 20.94 28.70 -8.14
C ASP A 63 21.96 29.83 -8.36
N GLU A 64 22.30 30.11 -9.62
CA GLU A 64 23.04 31.31 -10.01
C GLU A 64 22.05 32.49 -10.03
N ARG A 65 21.80 33.08 -8.86
CA ARG A 65 21.25 34.45 -8.74
C ARG A 65 21.84 35.22 -7.57
#